data_AF-G0TSI4-F1
#
_entry.id   AF-G0TSI4-F1
#
_cell.length_a   1.000
_cell.length_b   1.000
_cell.length_c   1.000
_cell.angle_alpha   90.00
_cell.angle_beta   90.00
_cell.angle_gamma   90.00
#
_symmetry.space_group_name_H-M   'P 1'
#
loop_
_entity.id
_entity.type
_entity.pdbx_description
1 polymer ?
#
loop_
_entity_poly.entity_id
_entity_poly.type
_entity_poly.pdbx_seq_one_letter_code
_entity_poly.pdbx_strand_id
1 'polypeptide(L)'
;MAEGRLGADAGGNLVLRLPQYFPLTVAKCEDPTNQFFTCFEQHAVMKDPTDTLTAKNSLMFCQSELRGYMACMEDFRNAKEAKPFWKRW
;
A
#
# COMPACT_ATOMS: atom_id res chain seq x y z
N MET A 1 -20.68 10.11 -9.56
CA MET A 1 -19.46 10.22 -10.40
C MET A 1 -18.32 9.67 -9.57
N ALA A 2 -17.77 8.52 -9.96
CA ALA A 2 -16.78 7.77 -9.20
C ALA A 2 -15.43 7.89 -9.90
N GLU A 3 -14.45 8.55 -9.26
CA GLU A 3 -13.07 8.53 -9.74
C GLU A 3 -12.11 8.71 -8.56
N GLY A 4 -11.81 7.59 -7.90
CA GLY A 4 -10.77 7.48 -6.89
C GLY A 4 -9.52 6.86 -7.49
N ARG A 5 -8.87 7.54 -8.46
CA ARG A 5 -7.53 7.18 -8.95
C ARG A 5 -6.50 7.53 -7.87
N LEU A 6 -6.28 6.61 -6.92
CA LEU A 6 -5.13 6.65 -6.02
C LEU A 6 -4.09 5.67 -6.54
N GLY A 7 -3.45 6.09 -7.62
CA GLY A 7 -2.12 5.63 -8.03
C GLY A 7 -1.28 6.89 -8.22
N ALA A 8 -0.44 7.20 -7.25
CA ALA A 8 0.63 8.19 -7.35
C ALA A 8 1.89 7.43 -6.94
N ASP A 9 2.59 6.82 -7.90
CA ASP A 9 3.55 7.43 -8.84
C ASP A 9 4.87 7.82 -8.15
N ALA A 10 5.93 7.26 -8.72
CA ALA A 10 7.30 7.35 -8.27
C ALA A 10 7.86 8.77 -8.45
N GLY A 11 7.89 9.57 -7.37
CA GLY A 11 8.52 10.88 -7.43
C GLY A 11 8.35 11.71 -6.18
N GLY A 12 9.05 11.37 -5.10
CA GLY A 12 9.18 12.23 -3.91
C GLY A 12 7.86 12.65 -3.21
N ASN A 13 6.73 12.05 -3.58
CA ASN A 13 5.41 12.37 -3.05
C ASN A 13 5.10 11.40 -1.90
N LEU A 14 4.80 11.95 -0.73
CA LEU A 14 4.38 11.18 0.43
C LEU A 14 3.02 10.55 0.12
N VAL A 15 2.96 9.22 0.21
CA VAL A 15 1.73 8.46 0.00
C VAL A 15 0.84 8.67 1.23
N LEU A 16 -0.07 9.62 1.09
CA LEU A 16 -1.01 10.06 2.13
C LEU A 16 -2.25 9.16 2.27
N ARG A 17 -2.41 8.19 1.37
CA ARG A 17 -3.57 7.30 1.33
C ARG A 17 -3.12 5.89 0.94
N LEU A 18 -3.78 4.92 1.55
CA LEU A 18 -3.57 3.52 1.25
C LEU A 18 -4.06 3.20 -0.17
N PRO A 19 -3.39 2.30 -0.88
CA PRO A 19 -3.84 1.85 -2.20
C PRO A 19 -5.17 1.11 -2.11
N GLN A 20 -5.96 1.12 -3.19
CA GLN A 20 -7.31 0.54 -3.23
C GLN A 20 -7.36 -0.96 -2.90
N TYR A 21 -6.27 -1.68 -3.13
CA TYR A 21 -6.16 -3.10 -2.83
C TYR A 21 -5.88 -3.39 -1.35
N PHE A 22 -5.58 -2.37 -0.52
CA PHE A 22 -5.48 -2.56 0.93
C PHE A 22 -6.83 -2.98 1.53
N PRO A 23 -6.91 -3.92 2.49
CA PRO A 23 -5.83 -4.59 3.24
C PRO A 23 -5.37 -5.93 2.62
N LEU A 24 -5.57 -6.14 1.31
CA LEU A 24 -5.15 -7.39 0.68
C LEU A 24 -3.63 -7.54 0.75
N THR A 25 -3.23 -8.69 1.27
CA THR A 25 -1.87 -9.20 1.26
C THR A 25 -1.81 -10.40 0.33
N VAL A 26 -0.77 -10.45 -0.48
CA VAL A 26 -0.41 -11.66 -1.21
C VAL A 26 0.70 -12.35 -0.41
N ALA A 27 0.68 -13.68 -0.31
CA ALA A 27 1.67 -14.43 0.45
C ALA A 27 3.13 -14.10 0.04
N LYS A 28 3.35 -13.74 -1.23
CA LYS A 28 4.65 -13.32 -1.75
C LYS A 28 5.14 -11.96 -1.21
N CYS A 29 4.21 -11.11 -0.78
CA CYS A 29 4.47 -9.76 -0.27
C CYS A 29 4.13 -9.64 1.22
N GLU A 30 3.95 -10.75 1.93
CA GLU A 30 3.57 -10.75 3.34
C GLU A 30 4.64 -10.06 4.21
N ASP A 31 5.92 -10.30 3.91
CA ASP A 31 7.04 -9.71 4.64
C ASP A 31 7.06 -8.16 4.58
N PRO A 32 7.08 -7.50 3.40
CA PRO A 32 7.03 -6.04 3.33
C PRO A 32 5.70 -5.47 3.84
N THR A 33 4.60 -6.23 3.75
CA THR A 33 3.34 -5.81 4.36
C THR A 33 3.42 -5.82 5.89
N ASN A 34 3.95 -6.88 6.49
CA ASN A 34 4.11 -6.98 7.94
C ASN A 34 5.05 -5.89 8.47
N GLN A 35 6.11 -5.54 7.74
CA GLN A 35 6.98 -4.42 8.13
C GLN A 35 6.21 -3.09 8.12
N PHE A 36 5.40 -2.83 7.10
CA PHE A 36 4.51 -1.66 7.06
C PHE A 36 3.52 -1.66 8.23
N PHE A 37 2.79 -2.75 8.45
CA PHE A 37 1.80 -2.84 9.53
C PHE A 37 2.46 -2.67 10.90
N THR A 38 3.59 -3.31 11.13
CA THR A 38 4.34 -3.18 12.39
C THR A 38 4.75 -1.73 12.66
N CYS A 39 5.27 -1.03 11.65
CA CYS A 39 5.59 0.39 11.76
C CYS A 39 4.32 1.23 12.01
N PHE A 40 3.26 0.96 11.25
CA PHE A 40 2.00 1.68 11.38
C PHE A 40 1.37 1.49 12.75
N GLU A 41 1.34 0.29 13.31
CA GLU A 41 0.79 0.00 14.64
C GLU A 41 1.59 0.68 15.77
N GLN A 42 2.91 0.79 15.63
CA GLN A 42 3.75 1.49 16.61
C GLN A 42 3.48 3.00 16.64
N HIS A 43 3.18 3.60 15.48
CA HIS A 43 3.00 5.05 15.37
C HIS A 43 1.54 5.48 15.39
N ALA A 44 0.61 4.66 14.91
CA ALA A 44 -0.82 4.95 14.79
C ALA A 44 -1.59 4.71 16.10
N VAL A 45 -0.93 5.00 17.23
CA VAL A 45 -1.54 4.97 18.55
C VAL A 45 -2.47 6.18 18.67
N MET A 46 -3.74 6.00 18.33
CA MET A 46 -4.75 7.04 18.48
C MET A 46 -4.89 7.39 19.96
N LYS A 47 -4.49 8.60 20.33
CA LYS A 47 -4.70 9.14 21.68
C LYS A 47 -6.15 9.56 21.91
N ASP A 48 -6.81 10.00 20.84
CA ASP A 48 -8.20 10.43 20.84
C ASP A 48 -8.97 9.79 19.67
N PRO A 49 -10.26 9.45 19.86
CA PRO A 49 -11.07 8.81 18.82
C PRO A 49 -11.36 9.72 17.61
N THR A 50 -11.13 11.03 17.74
CA THR A 50 -11.23 12.01 16.65
C THR A 50 -9.89 12.30 15.98
N ASP A 51 -8.81 11.65 16.42
CA ASP A 51 -7.45 11.94 15.93
C ASP A 51 -7.19 11.29 14.58
N THR A 52 -7.71 11.94 13.54
CA THR A 52 -7.48 11.56 12.13
C THR A 52 -6.09 11.93 11.62
N LEU A 53 -5.32 12.70 12.41
CA LEU A 53 -3.98 13.16 12.06
C LEU A 53 -2.92 12.13 12.43
N THR A 54 -3.09 11.42 13.54
CA THR A 54 -2.14 10.39 13.99
C THR A 54 -1.97 9.29 12.95
N ALA A 55 -3.06 8.81 12.34
CA ALA A 55 -2.99 7.84 11.25
C ALA A 55 -2.23 8.38 10.03
N LYS A 56 -2.45 9.65 9.65
CA LYS A 56 -1.75 10.30 8.54
C LYS A 56 -0.26 10.50 8.81
N ASN A 57 0.08 10.92 10.03
CA ASN A 57 1.47 11.09 10.45
C ASN A 57 2.20 9.75 10.49
N SER A 58 1.53 8.69 10.92
CA SER A 58 2.09 7.34 10.93
C SER A 58 2.37 6.84 9.51
N LEU A 59 1.45 7.09 8.57
CA LEU A 59 1.69 6.84 7.14
C LEU A 59 2.90 7.63 6.60
N MET A 60 3.12 8.86 7.07
CA MET A 60 4.30 9.66 6.70
C MET A 60 5.61 9.11 7.26
N PHE A 61 5.60 8.56 8.47
CA PHE A 61 6.77 7.90 9.07
C PHE A 61 7.10 6.57 8.38
N CYS A 62 6.08 5.78 8.04
CA CYS A 62 6.24 4.44 7.47
C CYS A 62 6.28 4.42 5.93
N GLN A 63 6.69 5.54 5.29
CA GLN A 63 6.72 5.66 3.82
C GLN A 63 7.64 4.64 3.14
N SER A 64 8.78 4.35 3.74
CA SER A 64 9.75 3.38 3.21
C SER A 64 9.10 1.99 3.09
N GLU A 65 8.44 1.55 4.15
CA GLU A 65 7.79 0.24 4.21
C GLU A 65 6.57 0.18 3.30
N LEU A 66 5.78 1.25 3.27
CA LEU A 66 4.62 1.36 2.39
C LEU A 66 5.04 1.25 0.91
N ARG A 67 6.16 1.86 0.52
CA ARG A 67 6.70 1.71 -0.85
C ARG A 67 7.12 0.29 -1.14
N GLY A 68 7.74 -0.41 -0.19
CA GLY A 68 8.10 -1.82 -0.34
C GLY A 68 6.87 -2.70 -0.58
N TYR A 69 5.81 -2.48 0.21
CA TYR A 69 4.52 -3.14 0.02
C TYR A 69 3.90 -2.85 -1.36
N MET A 70 3.82 -1.57 -1.75
CA MET A 70 3.23 -1.15 -3.02
C MET A 70 4.01 -1.71 -4.21
N ALA A 71 5.35 -1.68 -4.16
CA ALA A 71 6.19 -2.22 -5.23
C ALA A 71 5.94 -3.72 -5.44
N CYS A 72 5.86 -4.50 -4.35
CA CYS A 72 5.61 -5.93 -4.43
C CYS A 72 4.20 -6.25 -4.93
N MET A 73 3.18 -5.52 -4.45
CA MET A 73 1.80 -5.68 -4.91
C MET A 73 1.62 -5.28 -6.37
N GLU A 74 2.29 -4.22 -6.81
CA GLU A 74 2.24 -3.75 -8.20
C GLU A 74 2.96 -4.73 -9.14
N ASP A 75 4.13 -5.25 -8.75
CA ASP A 75 4.81 -6.34 -9.46
C ASP A 75 3.91 -7.56 -9.61
N PHE A 76 3.30 -8.00 -8.50
CA PHE A 76 2.38 -9.14 -8.52
C PHE A 76 1.17 -8.89 -9.43
N ARG A 77 0.60 -7.69 -9.40
CA ARG A 77 -0.55 -7.33 -10.24
C ARG A 77 -0.17 -7.33 -11.72
N ASN A 78 0.96 -6.72 -12.09
CA ASN A 78 1.47 -6.75 -13.46
C ASN A 78 1.75 -8.19 -13.93
N ALA A 79 2.34 -9.03 -13.08
CA ALA A 79 2.57 -10.45 -13.39
C ALA A 79 1.28 -11.26 -13.57
N LYS A 80 0.21 -10.94 -12.82
CA LYS A 80 -1.10 -11.61 -12.94
C LYS A 80 -1.87 -11.19 -14.20
N GLU A 81 -1.77 -9.91 -14.58
CA GLU A 81 -2.36 -9.33 -15.79
C GLU A 81 -1.60 -9.79 -17.05
N ALA A 82 -0.30 -10.11 -16.93
CA ALA A 82 0.52 -10.71 -17.98
C ALA A 82 0.16 -12.20 -18.26
N LYS A 83 -1.12 -12.56 -18.23
CA LYS A 83 -1.58 -13.87 -18.69
C LYS A 83 -1.15 -14.05 -20.16
N PRO A 84 -0.43 -15.13 -20.49
CA PRO A 84 0.13 -15.30 -21.81
C PRO A 84 -1.00 -15.47 -22.83
N PHE A 85 -0.97 -14.64 -23.88
CA PHE A 85 -1.92 -14.67 -25.01
C PHE A 85 -1.94 -16.02 -25.76
N TRP A 86 -0.98 -16.92 -25.45
CA TRP A 86 -0.82 -18.25 -26.02
C TRP A 86 -1.91 -19.27 -25.64
N LYS A 87 -2.83 -18.94 -24.73
CA LYS A 87 -4.00 -19.78 -24.38
C LYS A 87 -5.24 -19.48 -25.26
N ARG A 88 -5.01 -19.04 -26.49
CA ARG A 88 -6.04 -18.87 -27.53
C ARG A 88 -5.69 -19.72 -28.75
N TRP A 89 -5.56 -21.03 -28.53
CA TRP A 89 -5.59 -22.07 -29.56
C TRP A 89 -6.66 -23.07 -29.19
#